data_AF-A0A7W9VVN3-F1
#
_entry.id   AF-A0A7W9VVN3-F1
#
_cell.length_a   1.000
_cell.length_b   1.000
_cell.length_c   1.000
_cell.angle_alpha   90.00
_cell.angle_beta   90.00
_cell.angle_gamma   90.00
#
_symmetry.space_group_name_H-M   'P 1'
#
loop_
_entity.id
_entity.type
_entity.pdbx_description
1 polymer ?
#
loop_
_entity_poly.entity_id
_entity_poly.type
_entity_poly.pdbx_seq_one_letter_code
_entity_poly.pdbx_strand_id
1 'polypeptide(L)'
;MFSSLAPVLVSLGAPILGSILRTHIGGVAGEASARVIEALAHALGSEPTPEAVKKAIEADADAAAKVQSIERERSAEWVAYLTMATSQRNQMLDREDERGAVFSWGWRPAMSWMLLFLWSWNGVILPVTNATAGTSIVPIPWEHLLGFAGLWLAIYGGGHTIKSVLGK
;
A
#
# COMPACT_ATOMS: atom_id res chain seq x y z
N MET A 1 -13.70 7.25 8.78
CA MET A 1 -14.36 6.98 10.08
C MET A 1 -13.69 5.82 10.81
N PHE A 2 -13.71 4.59 10.30
CA PHE A 2 -13.04 3.42 10.93
C PHE A 2 -11.54 3.58 11.27
N SER A 3 -10.79 4.37 10.48
CA SER A 3 -9.34 4.54 10.63
C SER A 3 -8.91 5.20 11.95
N SER A 4 -9.81 5.89 12.66
CA SER A 4 -9.50 6.47 13.97
C SER A 4 -9.56 5.44 15.11
N LEU A 5 -10.28 4.33 14.91
CA LEU A 5 -10.43 3.24 15.87
C LEU A 5 -9.25 2.25 15.80
N ALA A 6 -8.70 2.05 14.60
CA ALA A 6 -7.57 1.15 14.36
C ALA A 6 -6.38 1.36 15.31
N PRO A 7 -5.83 2.58 15.53
CA PRO A 7 -4.73 2.78 16.48
C PRO A 7 -5.15 2.51 17.93
N VAL A 8 -6.41 2.78 18.31
CA VAL A 8 -6.93 2.50 19.65
C VAL A 8 -6.96 0.99 19.89
N LEU A 9 -7.49 0.19 18.96
CA LEU A 9 -7.51 -1.27 19.09
C LEU A 9 -6.10 -1.86 19.20
N VAL A 10 -5.15 -1.37 18.40
CA VAL A 10 -3.74 -1.78 18.51
C VAL A 10 -3.18 -1.46 19.89
N SER A 11 -3.45 -0.27 20.44
CA SER A 11 -2.99 0.13 21.77
C SER A 11 -3.59 -0.72 22.91
N LEU A 12 -4.80 -1.25 22.69
CA LEU A 12 -5.48 -2.14 23.62
C LEU A 12 -5.04 -3.60 23.51
N GLY A 13 -4.07 -3.91 22.64
CA GLY A 13 -3.59 -5.28 22.44
C GLY A 13 -4.41 -6.11 21.47
N ALA A 14 -5.19 -5.46 20.60
CA ALA A 14 -5.93 -6.08 19.51
C ALA A 14 -5.38 -5.67 18.11
N PRO A 15 -4.16 -6.13 17.76
CA PRO A 15 -3.50 -5.78 16.50
C PRO A 15 -4.20 -6.33 15.26
N ILE A 16 -4.83 -7.52 15.31
CA ILE A 16 -5.50 -8.12 14.15
C ILE A 16 -6.74 -7.31 13.80
N LEU A 17 -7.58 -6.98 14.79
CA LEU A 17 -8.77 -6.15 14.58
C LEU A 17 -8.38 -4.75 14.06
N GLY A 18 -7.33 -4.15 14.62
CA GLY A 18 -6.80 -2.87 14.14
C GLY A 18 -6.25 -2.94 12.71
N SER A 19 -5.68 -4.08 12.30
CA SER A 19 -5.19 -4.28 10.92
C SER A 19 -6.33 -4.41 9.92
N ILE A 20 -7.41 -5.11 10.28
CA ILE A 20 -8.62 -5.22 9.46
C ILE A 20 -9.20 -3.82 9.18
N LEU A 21 -9.33 -3.00 10.23
CA LEU A 21 -9.78 -1.61 10.12
C LEU A 21 -8.77 -0.65 9.48
N ARG A 22 -7.57 -1.11 9.10
CA ARG A 22 -6.59 -0.30 8.36
C ARG A 22 -6.58 -0.62 6.87
N THR A 23 -6.90 -1.85 6.50
CA THR A 23 -6.76 -2.38 5.14
C THR A 23 -7.89 -1.88 4.20
N HIS A 24 -8.47 -0.72 4.49
CA HIS A 24 -9.62 -0.14 3.78
C HIS A 24 -9.34 0.15 2.32
N ILE A 25 -9.86 -0.71 1.44
CA ILE A 25 -10.21 -0.39 0.05
C ILE A 25 -11.48 -1.19 -0.26
N GLY A 26 -12.51 -0.55 -0.85
CA GLY A 26 -13.87 -1.11 -0.99
C GLY A 26 -13.98 -2.54 -1.53
N GLY A 27 -15.14 -3.18 -1.32
CA GLY A 27 -15.37 -4.61 -1.59
C GLY A 27 -15.37 -5.44 -0.30
N VAL A 28 -14.86 -6.68 -0.35
CA VAL A 28 -14.83 -7.65 0.77
C VAL A 28 -14.14 -7.11 2.04
N ALA A 29 -13.14 -6.23 1.89
CA ALA A 29 -12.47 -5.59 3.03
C ALA A 29 -13.38 -4.61 3.80
N GLY A 30 -14.39 -4.03 3.15
CA GLY A 30 -15.42 -3.22 3.80
C GLY A 30 -16.35 -4.05 4.69
N GLU A 31 -16.72 -5.26 4.22
CA GLU A 31 -17.54 -6.20 4.98
C GLU A 31 -16.81 -6.70 6.24
N ALA A 32 -15.54 -7.08 6.12
CA ALA A 32 -14.71 -7.47 7.26
C ALA A 32 -14.62 -6.36 8.32
N SER A 33 -14.49 -5.10 7.89
CA SER A 33 -14.46 -3.95 8.80
C SER A 33 -15.80 -3.74 9.51
N ALA A 34 -16.93 -3.93 8.81
CA ALA A 34 -18.25 -3.85 9.42
C ALA A 34 -18.46 -4.93 10.49
N ARG A 35 -18.04 -6.18 10.20
CA ARG A 35 -18.11 -7.30 11.16
C ARG A 35 -17.29 -7.05 12.43
N VAL A 36 -16.12 -6.42 12.31
CA VAL A 36 -15.31 -6.03 13.48
C VAL A 36 -16.05 -5.00 14.33
N ILE A 37 -16.66 -3.98 13.72
CA ILE A 37 -17.44 -2.97 14.46
C ILE A 37 -18.68 -3.59 15.12
N GLU A 38 -19.39 -4.48 14.44
CA GLU A 38 -20.53 -5.22 15.01
C GLU A 38 -20.11 -6.05 16.23
N ALA A 39 -19.02 -6.80 16.14
CA ALA A 39 -18.52 -7.63 17.22
C ALA A 39 -18.11 -6.80 18.45
N LEU A 40 -17.43 -5.67 18.22
CA LEU A 40 -17.02 -4.74 19.27
C LEU A 40 -18.23 -4.08 19.92
N ALA A 41 -19.19 -3.61 19.12
CA ALA A 41 -20.40 -2.98 19.61
C ALA A 41 -21.25 -3.93 20.47
N HIS A 42 -21.39 -5.18 20.04
CA HIS A 42 -22.09 -6.20 20.82
C HIS A 42 -21.41 -6.47 22.17
N ALA A 43 -20.09 -6.59 22.20
CA ALA A 43 -19.35 -6.84 23.44
C ALA A 43 -19.32 -5.64 24.40
N LEU A 44 -19.37 -4.43 23.86
CA LEU A 44 -19.35 -3.19 24.64
C LEU A 44 -20.77 -2.65 24.94
N GLY A 45 -21.81 -3.27 24.38
CA GLY A 45 -23.20 -2.83 24.53
C GLY A 45 -23.49 -1.48 23.87
N SER A 46 -22.77 -1.13 22.80
CA SER A 46 -22.91 0.14 22.08
C SER A 46 -23.64 -0.04 20.76
N GLU A 47 -23.98 1.08 20.11
CA GLU A 47 -24.42 1.04 18.71
C GLU A 47 -23.27 0.56 17.79
N PRO A 48 -23.58 -0.16 16.69
CA PRO A 48 -22.59 -0.67 15.73
C PRO A 48 -22.06 0.43 14.79
N THR A 49 -21.62 1.55 15.38
CA THR A 49 -20.97 2.65 14.67
C THR A 49 -19.55 2.85 15.20
N PRO A 50 -18.57 3.22 14.36
CA PRO A 50 -17.19 3.45 14.81
C PRO A 50 -17.11 4.46 15.95
N GLU A 51 -17.91 5.52 15.90
CA GLU A 51 -17.93 6.60 16.88
C GLU A 51 -18.52 6.14 18.21
N ALA A 52 -19.61 5.35 18.20
CA ALA A 52 -20.20 4.81 19.41
C ALA A 52 -19.30 3.76 20.07
N VAL A 53 -18.68 2.88 19.28
CA VAL A 53 -17.70 1.91 19.78
C VAL A 53 -16.50 2.62 20.40
N LYS A 54 -16.01 3.69 19.77
CA LYS A 54 -14.91 4.49 20.33
C LYS A 54 -15.28 5.08 21.69
N LYS A 55 -16.46 5.70 21.81
CA LYS A 55 -16.95 6.23 23.09
C LYS A 55 -17.11 5.14 24.14
N ALA A 56 -17.60 3.97 23.76
CA ALA A 56 -17.78 2.85 24.68
C ALA A 56 -16.44 2.32 25.19
N ILE A 57 -15.42 2.25 24.33
CA ILE A 57 -14.04 1.93 24.73
C ILE A 57 -13.49 2.96 25.71
N GLU A 58 -13.70 4.26 25.46
CA GLU A 58 -13.22 5.34 26.33
C GLU A 58 -13.94 5.38 27.69
N ALA A 59 -15.20 4.94 27.75
CA ALA A 59 -16.03 4.94 28.95
C ALA A 59 -15.89 3.68 29.83
N ASP A 60 -15.32 2.60 29.29
CA ASP A 60 -15.25 1.30 29.96
C ASP A 60 -13.81 0.97 30.39
N ALA A 61 -13.60 0.87 31.70
CA ALA A 61 -12.29 0.54 32.29
C ALA A 61 -11.82 -0.87 31.90
N ASP A 62 -12.74 -1.78 31.58
CA ASP A 62 -12.46 -3.17 31.17
C ASP A 62 -12.43 -3.34 29.65
N ALA A 63 -12.53 -2.26 28.88
CA ALA A 63 -12.56 -2.29 27.42
C ALA A 63 -11.37 -3.08 26.83
N ALA A 64 -10.18 -2.91 27.40
CA ALA A 64 -8.98 -3.62 26.96
C ALA A 64 -9.15 -5.15 27.03
N ALA A 65 -9.69 -5.66 28.14
CA ALA A 65 -9.89 -7.10 28.33
C ALA A 65 -10.94 -7.65 27.36
N LYS A 66 -12.04 -6.91 27.16
CA LYS A 66 -13.12 -7.28 26.21
C LYS A 66 -12.64 -7.27 24.76
N VAL A 67 -11.90 -6.24 24.37
CA VAL A 67 -11.32 -6.12 23.02
C VAL A 67 -10.34 -7.26 22.75
N GLN A 68 -9.48 -7.59 23.72
CA GLN A 68 -8.56 -8.71 23.61
C GLN A 68 -9.26 -10.07 23.56
N SER A 69 -10.35 -10.26 24.32
CA SER A 69 -11.09 -11.53 24.30
C SER A 69 -11.71 -11.78 22.92
N ILE A 70 -12.32 -10.75 22.30
CA ILE A 70 -12.89 -10.82 20.95
C ILE A 70 -11.81 -11.19 19.91
N GLU A 71 -10.63 -10.59 20.01
CA GLU A 71 -9.54 -10.91 19.10
C GLU A 71 -9.07 -12.35 19.28
N ARG A 72 -8.97 -12.85 20.54
CA ARG A 72 -8.52 -14.22 20.82
C ARG A 72 -9.53 -15.27 20.40
N GLU A 73 -10.80 -15.11 20.78
CA GLU A 73 -11.89 -16.05 20.53
C GLU A 73 -12.09 -16.33 19.05
N ARG A 74 -11.89 -15.31 18.20
CA ARG A 74 -12.11 -15.39 16.76
C ARG A 74 -10.85 -15.13 15.94
N SER A 75 -9.68 -15.29 16.56
CA SER A 75 -8.37 -15.00 15.94
C SER A 75 -8.19 -15.69 14.59
N ALA A 76 -8.53 -16.98 14.47
CA ALA A 76 -8.43 -17.73 13.22
C ALA A 76 -9.31 -17.15 12.11
N GLU A 77 -10.54 -16.72 12.45
CA GLU A 77 -11.48 -16.11 11.50
C GLU A 77 -10.97 -14.73 11.05
N TRP A 78 -10.51 -13.90 11.97
CA TRP A 78 -9.96 -12.58 11.66
C TRP A 78 -8.70 -12.66 10.79
N VAL A 79 -7.82 -13.63 11.05
CA VAL A 79 -6.66 -13.91 10.21
C VAL A 79 -7.09 -14.38 8.82
N ALA A 80 -8.13 -15.20 8.72
CA ALA A 80 -8.68 -15.60 7.42
C ALA A 80 -9.22 -14.39 6.63
N TYR A 81 -9.90 -13.45 7.27
CA TYR A 81 -10.35 -12.21 6.64
C TYR A 81 -9.17 -11.36 6.10
N LEU A 82 -8.13 -11.17 6.90
CA LEU A 82 -6.91 -10.46 6.46
C LEU A 82 -6.21 -11.17 5.31
N THR A 83 -6.14 -12.49 5.38
CA THR A 83 -5.53 -13.32 4.35
C THR A 83 -6.32 -13.23 3.06
N MET A 84 -7.66 -13.30 3.11
CA MET A 84 -8.52 -13.11 1.94
C MET A 84 -8.34 -11.73 1.32
N ALA A 85 -8.39 -10.66 2.12
CA ALA A 85 -8.18 -9.29 1.64
C ALA A 85 -6.81 -9.10 0.98
N THR A 86 -5.76 -9.71 1.54
CA THR A 86 -4.40 -9.64 0.98
C THR A 86 -4.23 -10.55 -0.24
N SER A 87 -4.88 -11.71 -0.26
CA SER A 87 -4.78 -12.70 -1.33
C SER A 87 -5.38 -12.19 -2.63
N GLN A 88 -6.44 -11.37 -2.59
CA GLN A 88 -7.00 -10.78 -3.81
C GLN A 88 -6.02 -9.80 -4.46
N ARG A 89 -5.31 -9.02 -3.65
CA ARG A 89 -4.23 -8.14 -4.12
C ARG A 89 -3.09 -8.96 -4.71
N ASN A 90 -2.65 -10.00 -4.02
CA ASN A 90 -1.58 -10.87 -4.51
C ASN A 90 -2.00 -11.60 -5.80
N GLN A 91 -3.22 -12.12 -5.88
CA GLN A 91 -3.76 -12.73 -7.10
C GLN A 91 -3.86 -11.75 -8.27
N MET A 92 -4.08 -10.45 -8.04
CA MET A 92 -4.00 -9.46 -9.12
C MET A 92 -2.57 -9.31 -9.63
N LEU A 93 -1.58 -9.29 -8.74
CA LEU A 93 -0.15 -9.23 -9.10
C LEU A 93 0.29 -10.54 -9.79
N ASP A 94 -0.06 -11.69 -9.23
CA ASP A 94 0.26 -13.00 -9.80
C ASP A 94 -0.39 -13.19 -11.18
N ARG A 95 -1.61 -12.67 -11.40
CA ARG A 95 -2.26 -12.70 -12.73
C ARG A 95 -1.59 -11.77 -13.75
N GLU A 96 -0.94 -10.68 -13.31
CA GLU A 96 -0.09 -9.88 -14.20
C GLU A 96 1.16 -10.67 -14.61
N ASP A 97 1.74 -11.45 -13.69
CA ASP A 97 2.95 -12.24 -13.93
C ASP A 97 2.68 -13.53 -14.73
N GLU A 98 1.54 -14.20 -14.52
CA GLU A 98 1.20 -15.47 -15.16
C GLU A 98 0.76 -15.35 -16.64
N ARG A 99 0.36 -14.15 -17.10
CA ARG A 99 -0.30 -13.99 -18.41
C ARG A 99 0.55 -13.36 -19.52
N GLY A 100 1.86 -13.19 -19.30
CA GLY A 100 2.66 -12.34 -20.18
C GLY A 100 3.68 -13.02 -21.08
N ALA A 101 3.54 -12.89 -22.39
CA ALA A 101 4.70 -12.97 -23.29
C ALA A 101 5.79 -11.98 -22.82
N VAL A 102 7.06 -12.22 -23.11
CA VAL A 102 8.18 -11.34 -22.69
C VAL A 102 7.91 -9.85 -23.03
N PHE A 103 7.14 -9.58 -24.07
CA PHE A 103 6.72 -8.24 -24.46
C PHE A 103 5.77 -7.54 -23.46
N SER A 104 4.86 -8.24 -22.78
CA SER A 104 3.85 -7.62 -21.90
C SER A 104 4.40 -7.21 -20.54
N TRP A 105 5.46 -7.86 -20.05
CA TRP A 105 6.10 -7.54 -18.77
C TRP A 105 7.50 -6.95 -18.94
N GLY A 106 8.27 -7.43 -19.94
CA GLY A 106 9.68 -7.08 -20.13
C GLY A 106 9.94 -5.61 -20.44
N TRP A 107 8.94 -4.85 -20.88
CA TRP A 107 9.07 -3.41 -21.06
C TRP A 107 9.38 -2.67 -19.74
N ARG A 108 8.91 -3.18 -18.58
CA ARG A 108 9.16 -2.57 -17.26
C ARG A 108 10.64 -2.58 -16.85
N PRO A 109 11.31 -3.75 -16.81
CA PRO A 109 12.75 -3.77 -16.59
C PRO A 109 13.50 -3.10 -17.73
N ALA A 110 13.09 -3.26 -19.00
CA ALA A 110 13.77 -2.63 -20.14
C ALA A 110 13.81 -1.09 -20.02
N MET A 111 12.72 -0.45 -19.63
CA MET A 111 12.67 1.00 -19.40
C MET A 111 13.57 1.43 -18.24
N SER A 112 13.63 0.63 -17.15
CA SER A 112 14.50 0.91 -16.01
C SER A 112 15.99 0.79 -16.37
N TRP A 113 16.35 -0.24 -17.15
CA TRP A 113 17.70 -0.39 -17.69
C TRP A 113 18.05 0.70 -18.67
N MET A 114 17.10 1.13 -19.51
CA MET A 114 17.31 2.24 -20.44
C MET A 114 17.57 3.54 -19.69
N LEU A 115 16.87 3.82 -18.59
CA LEU A 115 17.16 4.97 -17.73
C LEU A 115 18.59 4.89 -17.17
N LEU A 116 18.97 3.79 -16.54
CA LEU A 116 20.34 3.62 -16.02
C LEU A 116 21.39 3.80 -17.11
N PHE A 117 21.13 3.27 -18.30
CA PHE A 117 21.98 3.45 -19.46
C PHE A 117 22.09 4.93 -19.87
N LEU A 118 20.98 5.65 -20.03
CA LEU A 118 20.99 7.06 -20.46
C LEU A 118 21.71 7.97 -19.46
N TRP A 119 21.52 7.72 -18.17
CA TRP A 119 22.22 8.44 -17.11
C TRP A 119 23.72 8.15 -17.10
N SER A 120 24.10 6.87 -17.22
CA SER A 120 25.50 6.45 -17.29
C SER A 120 26.17 6.96 -18.58
N TRP A 121 25.43 6.95 -19.69
CA TRP A 121 25.84 7.50 -20.96
C TRP A 121 26.20 8.98 -20.82
N ASN A 122 25.28 9.77 -20.30
CA ASN A 122 25.46 11.23 -20.21
C ASN A 122 26.48 11.64 -19.14
N GLY A 123 26.49 10.98 -17.99
CA GLY A 123 27.31 11.35 -16.84
C GLY A 123 28.74 10.80 -16.86
N VAL A 124 28.97 9.68 -17.53
CA VAL A 124 30.27 8.97 -17.47
C VAL A 124 30.79 8.62 -18.85
N ILE A 125 30.04 7.87 -19.65
CA ILE A 125 30.54 7.29 -20.90
C ILE A 125 30.86 8.39 -21.92
N LEU A 126 29.96 9.37 -22.10
CA LEU A 126 30.13 10.44 -23.08
C LEU A 126 31.31 11.37 -22.73
N PRO A 127 31.47 11.88 -21.49
CA PRO A 127 32.65 12.64 -21.11
C PRO A 127 33.96 11.87 -21.32
N VAL A 128 34.00 10.59 -20.93
CA VAL A 128 35.17 9.73 -21.13
C VAL A 128 35.45 9.56 -22.62
N THR A 129 34.43 9.28 -23.43
CA THR A 129 34.57 9.11 -24.88
C THR A 129 35.10 10.37 -25.55
N ASN A 130 34.54 11.53 -25.23
CA ASN A 130 35.02 12.82 -25.74
C ASN A 130 36.48 13.08 -25.33
N ALA A 131 36.85 12.76 -24.09
CA ALA A 131 38.22 12.93 -23.61
C ALA A 131 39.22 11.96 -24.27
N THR A 132 38.84 10.69 -24.49
CA THR A 132 39.74 9.67 -25.04
C THR A 132 39.82 9.69 -26.56
N ALA A 133 38.72 9.99 -27.24
CA ALA A 133 38.61 9.96 -28.70
C ALA A 133 38.76 11.34 -29.35
N GLY A 134 38.91 12.41 -28.55
CA GLY A 134 38.97 13.78 -29.04
C GLY A 134 37.70 14.23 -29.76
N THR A 135 36.56 13.59 -29.45
CA THR A 135 35.27 13.91 -30.04
C THR A 135 34.57 15.03 -29.27
N SER A 136 33.60 15.67 -29.93
CA SER A 136 32.74 16.69 -29.33
C SER A 136 31.27 16.26 -29.43
N ILE A 137 30.97 15.06 -28.94
CA ILE A 137 29.58 14.56 -28.89
C ILE A 137 28.81 15.42 -27.90
N VAL A 138 27.68 15.96 -28.34
CA VAL A 138 26.81 16.81 -27.52
C VAL A 138 26.06 15.95 -26.50
N PRO A 139 26.10 16.31 -25.20
CA PRO A 139 25.35 15.57 -24.17
C PRO A 139 23.85 15.78 -24.34
N ILE A 140 23.08 14.81 -23.84
CA ILE A 140 21.64 14.97 -23.70
C ILE A 140 21.40 16.02 -22.61
N PRO A 141 20.57 17.05 -22.87
CA PRO A 141 20.20 18.03 -21.86
C PRO A 141 19.63 17.35 -20.60
N TRP A 142 20.10 17.76 -19.42
CA TRP A 142 19.76 17.13 -18.15
C TRP A 142 18.26 17.22 -17.85
N GLU A 143 17.61 18.29 -18.28
CA GLU A 143 16.17 18.50 -18.19
C GLU A 143 15.38 17.42 -18.95
N HIS A 144 15.90 16.89 -20.06
CA HIS A 144 15.24 15.82 -20.80
C HIS A 144 15.38 14.48 -20.08
N LEU A 145 16.55 14.21 -19.50
CA LEU A 145 16.78 13.02 -18.67
C LEU A 145 15.91 13.03 -17.41
N LEU A 146 15.82 14.19 -16.74
CA LEU A 146 14.95 14.38 -15.57
C LEU A 146 13.47 14.28 -15.93
N GLY A 147 13.05 14.88 -17.05
CA GLY A 147 11.67 14.80 -17.53
C GLY A 147 11.26 13.35 -17.86
N PHE A 148 12.14 12.61 -18.53
CA PHE A 148 11.91 11.21 -18.85
C PHE A 148 11.89 10.32 -17.59
N ALA A 149 12.82 10.53 -16.66
CA ALA A 149 12.83 9.83 -15.37
C ALA A 149 11.57 10.14 -14.53
N GLY A 150 11.13 11.40 -14.51
CA GLY A 150 9.91 11.82 -13.85
C GLY A 150 8.67 11.16 -14.45
N LEU A 151 8.57 11.10 -15.78
CA LEU A 151 7.48 10.39 -16.47
C LEU A 151 7.49 8.90 -16.13
N TRP A 152 8.66 8.26 -16.11
CA TRP A 152 8.81 6.86 -15.73
C TRP A 152 8.35 6.61 -14.29
N LEU A 153 8.78 7.44 -13.34
CA LEU A 153 8.36 7.36 -11.94
C LEU A 153 6.87 7.67 -11.74
N ALA A 154 6.28 8.55 -12.55
CA ALA A 154 4.85 8.82 -12.49
C ALA A 154 4.02 7.61 -12.95
N ILE A 155 4.42 6.96 -14.05
CA ILE A 155 3.72 5.79 -14.61
C ILE A 155 3.95 4.55 -13.75
N TYR A 156 5.20 4.33 -13.31
CA TYR A 156 5.61 3.08 -12.68
C TYR A 156 5.89 3.20 -11.18
N GLY A 157 6.54 4.29 -10.75
CA GLY A 157 6.96 4.54 -9.37
C GLY A 157 5.87 5.01 -8.40
N GLY A 158 4.66 5.35 -8.88
CA GLY A 158 3.51 5.54 -8.01
C GLY A 158 2.54 6.66 -8.39
N GLY A 159 1.77 6.48 -9.47
CA GLY A 159 0.56 7.28 -9.72
C GLY A 159 -0.47 7.17 -8.58
N HIS A 160 -0.45 6.07 -7.81
CA HIS A 160 -1.27 5.88 -6.61
C HIS A 160 -0.79 6.73 -5.41
N THR A 161 0.52 6.98 -5.28
CA THR A 161 1.07 7.86 -4.25
C THR A 161 0.62 9.30 -4.48
N ILE A 162 0.67 9.76 -5.73
CA ILE A 162 0.16 11.08 -6.12
C ILE A 162 -1.35 11.18 -5.89
N LYS A 163 -2.13 10.15 -6.26
CA LYS A 163 -3.58 10.10 -5.93
C LYS A 163 -3.86 10.15 -4.43
N SER A 164 -3.04 9.50 -3.61
CA SER A 164 -3.23 9.48 -2.14
C SER A 164 -2.91 10.83 -1.47
N VAL A 165 -2.06 11.64 -2.11
CA VAL A 165 -1.67 12.98 -1.65
C VAL A 165 -2.65 14.04 -2.14
N LEU A 166 -3.09 13.95 -3.39
CA LEU A 166 -4.03 14.91 -4.00
C LEU A 166 -5.51 14.58 -3.76
N GLY A 167 -5.82 13.35 -3.33
CA GLY A 167 -7.18 12.90 -3.00
C GLY A 167 -7.57 13.11 -1.53
N LYS A 168 -6.79 13.89 -0.78
CA LYS A 168 -7.18 14.47 0.51
C LYS A 168 -7.73 15.86 0.31
#